data_AF-A0A0W0ZS37-F1
#
_entry.id   AF-A0A0W0ZS37-F1
#
_cell.length_a   1.000
_cell.length_b   1.000
_cell.length_c   1.000
_cell.angle_alpha   90.00
_cell.angle_beta   90.00
_cell.angle_gamma   90.00
#
_symmetry.space_group_name_H-M   'P 1'
#
loop_
_entity.id
_entity.type
_entity.pdbx_description
1 polymer ?
#
loop_
_entity_poly.entity_id
_entity_poly.type
_entity_poly.pdbx_seq_one_letter_code
_entity_poly.pdbx_strand_id
1 'polypeptide(L)'
;METKSDKSLLTPRDIGRSDLFIEDLGKYQILVQTWINKLEKQVKETPHDNSQLKFGKILEYLLHHNFQQIGFKNAKFNPLNSKDDYWEDPFHEWKRTESGLQVIKYAYRIYFTGINSDSEDLGANTNVKILYLTTITNEGLIAFSFEDKIEPIDFNLFKELAIHLEVKSDAWSHLINFEETLKSTSNAHLISQILGLILYLNINPDCGDDIFYKMFSLLEKSTDDAFNSTIVALLKDTPEYENKVVTFIRNNLINYTENEIHTRGKLFKLSTNNINSLISEMREAKALQEQHNKVHQERELKKDLIEAIDEYLDWRKNHKTTKGYQRDTGTFSWLRHFTNFGKNRATALKSALQNAEDLDSIGTILHAHFNSNSRLNNHSLDSYLVRSLYEKNNNFKSLFNFEHISYEKNKDSKAIRNIIKDSFLEQIKHVDDEPNTPTLSNKTKIGLNVTKIPESEREENILAILTVLNNDELLKNKDDTIPAIIEEIREIVGKLDSSKEEEIVDAIIDIKTKIADCSDSIDNEHALNIIEAFNIPDGNFKKIRAALAVDKEIKHIMDSISGTALQNKIDL
;
A
#
# COMPACT_ATOMS: atom_id res chain seq x y z
N MET A 1 -37.53 -30.37 -3.73
CA MET A 1 -38.78 -29.70 -3.30
C MET A 1 -39.66 -29.56 -4.52
N GLU A 2 -40.88 -30.12 -4.52
CA GLU A 2 -41.81 -29.87 -5.64
C GLU A 2 -42.22 -28.40 -5.60
N THR A 3 -41.89 -27.66 -6.66
CA THR A 3 -42.50 -26.35 -6.90
C THR A 3 -44.01 -26.56 -6.90
N LYS A 4 -44.70 -26.10 -5.85
CA LYS A 4 -46.17 -26.09 -5.83
C LYS A 4 -46.65 -25.07 -6.84
N SER A 5 -46.69 -25.46 -8.12
CA SER A 5 -47.41 -24.69 -9.13
C SER A 5 -48.89 -24.97 -8.88
N ASP A 6 -49.55 -24.09 -8.13
CA ASP A 6 -51.00 -24.10 -8.08
C ASP A 6 -51.49 -23.62 -9.45
N LYS A 7 -51.81 -24.58 -10.33
CA LYS A 7 -52.04 -24.36 -11.76
C LYS A 7 -53.30 -23.53 -12.08
N SER A 8 -54.04 -23.05 -11.09
CA SER A 8 -55.35 -22.43 -11.28
C SER A 8 -55.39 -20.90 -11.22
N LEU A 9 -54.28 -20.18 -11.00
CA LEU A 9 -54.31 -18.71 -10.88
C LEU A 9 -53.08 -17.96 -11.47
N LEU A 10 -52.44 -18.47 -12.52
CA LEU A 10 -51.35 -17.72 -13.17
C LEU A 10 -51.93 -16.56 -14.00
N THR A 11 -51.86 -15.34 -13.46
CA THR A 11 -52.02 -14.15 -14.29
C THR A 11 -50.81 -14.02 -15.23
N PRO A 12 -50.89 -13.27 -16.35
CA PRO A 12 -49.73 -13.03 -17.22
C PRO A 12 -48.52 -12.43 -16.50
N ARG A 13 -48.73 -11.82 -15.32
CA ARG A 13 -47.67 -11.30 -14.46
C ARG A 13 -46.81 -12.40 -13.82
N ASP A 14 -47.32 -13.61 -13.65
CA ASP A 14 -46.66 -14.66 -12.86
C ASP A 14 -45.80 -15.62 -13.69
N ILE A 15 -45.71 -15.39 -15.00
CA ILE A 15 -44.91 -16.21 -15.90
C ILE A 15 -43.42 -15.90 -15.66
N GLY A 16 -42.64 -16.93 -15.31
CA GLY A 16 -41.20 -16.83 -15.06
C GLY A 16 -40.80 -16.61 -13.60
N ARG A 17 -41.78 -16.54 -12.68
CA ARG A 17 -41.52 -16.32 -11.25
C ARG A 17 -41.27 -17.62 -10.49
N SER A 18 -40.36 -17.59 -9.53
CA SER A 18 -40.13 -18.66 -8.56
C SER A 18 -40.35 -18.13 -7.14
N ASP A 19 -41.40 -18.62 -6.50
CA ASP A 19 -41.75 -18.22 -5.13
C ASP A 19 -41.04 -19.14 -4.12
N LEU A 20 -40.46 -18.50 -3.12
CA LEU A 20 -39.70 -19.08 -2.02
C LEU A 20 -40.33 -18.61 -0.73
N PHE A 21 -40.34 -19.46 0.29
CA PHE A 21 -40.76 -19.07 1.63
C PHE A 21 -39.53 -18.99 2.53
N ILE A 22 -39.55 -18.07 3.49
CA ILE A 22 -38.44 -17.97 4.46
C ILE A 22 -38.24 -19.28 5.25
N GLU A 23 -39.32 -20.06 5.42
CA GLU A 23 -39.32 -21.41 5.99
C GLU A 23 -38.41 -22.39 5.21
N ASP A 24 -38.19 -22.13 3.93
CA ASP A 24 -37.34 -22.95 3.07
C ASP A 24 -35.85 -22.69 3.32
N LEU A 25 -35.48 -21.59 4.00
CA LEU A 25 -34.09 -21.18 4.27
C LEU A 25 -33.42 -21.94 5.42
N GLY A 26 -34.03 -23.01 5.94
CA GLY A 26 -33.42 -23.91 6.91
C GLY A 26 -32.82 -23.20 8.15
N LYS A 27 -31.54 -23.47 8.45
CA LYS A 27 -30.87 -23.04 9.70
C LYS A 27 -30.77 -21.51 9.87
N TYR A 28 -30.87 -20.74 8.78
CA TYR A 28 -30.72 -19.29 8.80
C TYR A 28 -32.06 -18.55 8.67
N GLN A 29 -33.18 -19.26 8.56
CA GLN A 29 -34.53 -18.68 8.56
C GLN A 29 -34.70 -17.67 9.71
N ILE A 30 -34.33 -18.06 10.93
CA ILE A 30 -34.52 -17.22 12.11
C ILE A 30 -33.69 -15.93 12.01
N LEU A 31 -32.45 -16.02 11.52
CA LEU A 31 -31.58 -14.84 11.34
C LEU A 31 -32.21 -13.85 10.35
N VAL A 32 -32.65 -14.35 9.19
CA VAL A 32 -33.28 -13.54 8.16
C VAL A 32 -34.57 -12.91 8.70
N GLN A 33 -35.41 -13.68 9.40
CA GLN A 33 -36.68 -13.18 9.94
C GLN A 33 -36.46 -12.08 10.99
N THR A 34 -35.51 -12.29 11.90
CA THR A 34 -35.13 -11.30 12.93
C THR A 34 -34.66 -10.01 12.28
N TRP A 35 -33.83 -10.11 11.23
CA TRP A 35 -33.36 -8.94 10.49
C TRP A 35 -34.51 -8.18 9.82
N ILE A 36 -35.41 -8.89 9.13
CA ILE A 36 -36.58 -8.29 8.46
C ILE A 36 -37.50 -7.61 9.48
N ASN A 37 -37.78 -8.26 10.62
CA ASN A 37 -38.60 -7.68 11.69
C ASN A 37 -38.00 -6.35 12.21
N LYS A 38 -36.68 -6.27 12.31
CA LYS A 38 -36.00 -5.03 12.69
C LYS A 38 -36.16 -3.94 11.63
N LEU A 39 -36.00 -4.28 10.35
CA LEU A 39 -36.21 -3.32 9.26
C LEU A 39 -37.65 -2.79 9.27
N GLU A 40 -38.66 -3.67 9.43
CA GLU A 40 -40.05 -3.25 9.58
C GLU A 40 -40.26 -2.27 10.74
N LYS A 41 -39.61 -2.53 11.89
CA LYS A 41 -39.66 -1.65 13.05
C LYS A 41 -39.03 -0.29 12.76
N GLN A 42 -37.87 -0.25 12.10
CA GLN A 42 -37.22 1.00 11.71
C GLN A 42 -38.10 1.83 10.79
N VAL A 43 -38.73 1.22 9.79
CA VAL A 43 -39.64 1.97 8.89
C VAL A 43 -40.87 2.49 9.66
N LYS A 44 -41.41 1.74 10.63
CA LYS A 44 -42.50 2.24 11.48
C LYS A 44 -42.08 3.45 12.33
N GLU A 45 -40.85 3.47 12.80
CA GLU A 45 -40.29 4.57 13.61
C GLU A 45 -39.89 5.78 12.76
N THR A 46 -39.51 5.59 11.49
CA THR A 46 -39.17 6.65 10.52
C THR A 46 -39.87 6.44 9.17
N PRO A 47 -41.19 6.74 9.06
CA PRO A 47 -42.04 6.31 7.93
C PRO A 47 -41.75 6.93 6.56
N HIS A 48 -40.91 7.98 6.50
CA HIS A 48 -40.74 8.79 5.30
C HIS A 48 -39.45 8.51 4.52
N ASP A 49 -38.60 7.60 4.98
CA ASP A 49 -37.30 7.37 4.36
C ASP A 49 -36.98 5.88 4.10
N ASN A 50 -37.83 5.25 3.28
CA ASN A 50 -37.59 3.88 2.80
C ASN A 50 -36.27 3.75 2.01
N SER A 51 -35.67 4.87 1.57
CA SER A 51 -34.36 4.89 0.92
C SER A 51 -33.19 4.63 1.88
N GLN A 52 -33.44 4.66 3.20
CA GLN A 52 -32.46 4.29 4.23
C GLN A 52 -32.43 2.78 4.55
N LEU A 53 -33.34 1.98 3.97
CA LEU A 53 -33.28 0.52 4.07
C LEU A 53 -32.09 0.01 3.25
N LYS A 54 -30.92 -0.05 3.90
CA LYS A 54 -29.68 -0.54 3.30
C LYS A 54 -29.55 -2.03 3.55
N PHE A 55 -29.46 -2.77 2.45
CA PHE A 55 -29.15 -4.19 2.44
C PHE A 55 -27.70 -4.31 2.02
N GLY A 56 -26.86 -4.88 2.87
CA GLY A 56 -25.45 -5.08 2.58
C GLY A 56 -25.11 -6.57 2.54
N LYS A 57 -23.82 -6.84 2.67
CA LYS A 57 -23.25 -8.18 2.49
C LYS A 57 -23.77 -9.21 3.48
N ILE A 58 -24.23 -8.82 4.68
CA ILE A 58 -24.69 -9.78 5.68
C ILE A 58 -26.00 -10.41 5.25
N LEU A 59 -27.01 -9.61 4.93
CA LEU A 59 -28.28 -10.16 4.47
C LEU A 59 -28.14 -10.81 3.09
N GLU A 60 -27.33 -10.22 2.21
CA GLU A 60 -27.01 -10.82 0.91
C GLU A 60 -26.47 -12.24 1.05
N TYR A 61 -25.44 -12.42 1.88
CA TYR A 61 -24.82 -13.71 2.10
C TYR A 61 -25.79 -14.71 2.74
N LEU A 62 -26.54 -14.28 3.77
CA LEU A 62 -27.55 -15.13 4.41
C LEU A 62 -28.59 -15.61 3.39
N LEU A 63 -29.07 -14.74 2.50
CA LEU A 63 -30.03 -15.14 1.48
C LEU A 63 -29.38 -16.08 0.44
N HIS A 64 -28.25 -15.66 -0.15
CA HIS A 64 -27.55 -16.39 -1.21
C HIS A 64 -27.12 -17.80 -0.81
N HIS A 65 -26.48 -17.95 0.35
CA HIS A 65 -25.95 -19.25 0.79
C HIS A 65 -27.06 -20.28 1.00
N ASN A 66 -28.23 -19.87 1.50
CA ASN A 66 -29.37 -20.77 1.62
C ASN A 66 -29.94 -21.19 0.26
N PHE A 67 -30.00 -20.28 -0.71
CA PHE A 67 -30.49 -20.64 -2.06
C PHE A 67 -29.62 -21.69 -2.74
N GLN A 68 -28.30 -21.60 -2.57
CA GLN A 68 -27.38 -22.64 -3.06
C GLN A 68 -27.62 -23.99 -2.36
N GLN A 69 -27.83 -24.01 -1.04
CA GLN A 69 -28.03 -25.23 -0.26
C GLN A 69 -29.37 -25.94 -0.54
N ILE A 70 -30.44 -25.19 -0.83
CA ILE A 70 -31.76 -25.77 -1.16
C ILE A 70 -31.72 -26.48 -2.52
N GLY A 71 -30.62 -26.36 -3.28
CA GLY A 71 -30.41 -27.10 -4.52
C GLY A 71 -31.43 -26.72 -5.58
N PHE A 72 -31.69 -25.42 -5.74
CA PHE A 72 -32.54 -24.88 -6.80
C PHE A 72 -31.90 -25.12 -8.17
N LYS A 73 -31.96 -26.36 -8.67
CA LYS A 73 -31.96 -26.63 -10.11
C LYS A 73 -33.34 -26.30 -10.64
N ASN A 74 -33.70 -25.02 -10.71
CA ASN A 74 -34.79 -24.67 -11.59
C ASN A 74 -34.28 -24.87 -13.02
N ALA A 75 -34.90 -25.77 -13.78
CA ALA A 75 -34.53 -26.10 -15.17
C ALA A 75 -34.69 -24.94 -16.18
N LYS A 76 -34.84 -23.70 -15.68
CA LYS A 76 -35.12 -22.48 -16.43
C LYS A 76 -34.14 -21.33 -16.14
N PHE A 77 -33.13 -21.56 -15.30
CA PHE A 77 -32.02 -20.63 -15.11
C PHE A 77 -30.73 -21.29 -15.62
N ASN A 78 -29.89 -20.51 -16.30
CA ASN A 78 -28.60 -21.01 -16.77
C ASN A 78 -27.64 -21.14 -15.59
N PRO A 79 -26.86 -22.22 -15.50
CA PRO A 79 -25.81 -22.32 -14.48
C PRO A 79 -24.85 -21.13 -14.59
N LEU A 80 -24.47 -20.61 -13.42
CA LEU A 80 -23.53 -19.51 -13.17
C LEU A 80 -22.30 -19.59 -14.10
N ASN A 81 -22.21 -18.67 -15.06
CA ASN A 81 -21.07 -18.59 -16.00
C ASN A 81 -20.04 -17.51 -15.62
N SER A 82 -20.24 -16.73 -14.56
CA SER A 82 -19.24 -15.77 -14.07
C SER A 82 -19.01 -15.94 -12.57
N LYS A 83 -17.77 -15.71 -12.14
CA LYS A 83 -17.34 -15.71 -10.74
C LYS A 83 -17.60 -14.36 -10.04
N ASP A 84 -18.28 -13.42 -10.70
CA ASP A 84 -18.31 -12.02 -10.24
C ASP A 84 -19.70 -11.38 -10.22
N ASP A 85 -20.74 -12.03 -10.78
CA ASP A 85 -22.14 -11.59 -10.69
C ASP A 85 -23.04 -12.79 -10.38
N TYR A 86 -23.45 -12.91 -9.13
CA TYR A 86 -24.08 -14.12 -8.56
C TYR A 86 -25.61 -14.04 -8.41
N TRP A 87 -26.18 -12.85 -8.53
CA TRP A 87 -27.59 -12.69 -8.81
C TRP A 87 -27.76 -12.87 -10.31
N GLU A 88 -28.22 -14.04 -10.73
CA GLU A 88 -28.39 -14.42 -12.13
C GLU A 88 -28.92 -13.23 -12.95
N ASP A 89 -28.20 -12.84 -14.01
CA ASP A 89 -28.72 -11.92 -15.01
C ASP A 89 -30.03 -12.55 -15.51
N PRO A 90 -31.21 -11.90 -15.32
CA PRO A 90 -32.47 -12.60 -15.48
C PRO A 90 -32.52 -13.24 -16.86
N PHE A 91 -32.80 -14.54 -16.96
CA PHE A 91 -33.00 -15.14 -18.27
C PHE A 91 -34.22 -14.45 -18.91
N HIS A 92 -34.10 -14.08 -20.19
CA HIS A 92 -35.19 -13.46 -20.93
C HIS A 92 -35.62 -14.41 -22.03
N GLU A 93 -36.84 -14.97 -21.92
CA GLU A 93 -37.40 -15.79 -23.00
C GLU A 93 -38.47 -14.99 -23.75
N TRP A 94 -38.40 -15.01 -25.07
CA TRP A 94 -39.44 -14.45 -25.92
C TRP A 94 -40.54 -15.50 -26.11
N LYS A 95 -41.72 -15.25 -25.54
CA LYS A 95 -42.87 -16.13 -25.70
C LYS A 95 -43.98 -15.42 -26.46
N ARG A 96 -44.50 -16.10 -27.48
CA ARG A 96 -45.66 -15.61 -28.24
C ARG A 96 -46.93 -15.95 -27.47
N THR A 97 -47.69 -14.93 -27.08
CA THR A 97 -49.00 -15.04 -26.44
C THR A 97 -50.10 -14.62 -27.43
N GLU A 98 -51.37 -14.77 -27.06
CA GLU A 98 -52.52 -14.31 -27.86
C GLU A 98 -52.49 -12.80 -28.15
N SER A 99 -51.75 -12.02 -27.34
CA SER A 99 -51.61 -10.57 -27.48
C SER A 99 -50.30 -10.10 -28.16
N GLY A 100 -49.40 -11.02 -28.54
CA GLY A 100 -48.15 -10.67 -29.25
C GLY A 100 -46.90 -11.37 -28.72
N LEU A 101 -45.73 -10.87 -29.12
CA LEU A 101 -44.45 -11.32 -28.55
C LEU A 101 -44.27 -10.66 -27.17
N GLN A 102 -44.17 -11.45 -26.11
CA GLN A 102 -43.86 -10.97 -24.76
C GLN A 102 -42.47 -11.45 -24.31
N VAL A 103 -41.76 -10.58 -23.60
CA VAL A 103 -40.52 -10.92 -22.89
C VAL A 103 -40.88 -11.44 -21.50
N ILE A 104 -40.53 -12.68 -21.21
CA ILE A 104 -40.60 -13.25 -19.87
C ILE A 104 -39.23 -13.05 -19.22
N LYS A 105 -39.18 -12.24 -18.15
CA LYS A 105 -37.99 -12.15 -17.28
C LYS A 105 -38.20 -13.07 -16.09
N TYR A 106 -37.24 -13.97 -15.85
CA TYR A 106 -37.30 -14.85 -14.70
C TYR A 106 -36.80 -14.14 -13.43
N ALA A 107 -37.50 -14.31 -12.30
CA ALA A 107 -37.17 -13.67 -11.03
C ALA A 107 -37.53 -14.56 -9.82
N TYR A 108 -36.85 -14.34 -8.69
CA TYR A 108 -37.16 -14.98 -7.41
C TYR A 108 -37.95 -14.03 -6.51
N ARG A 109 -38.91 -14.58 -5.78
CA ARG A 109 -39.66 -13.86 -4.74
C ARG A 109 -39.61 -14.63 -3.42
N ILE A 110 -39.16 -13.98 -2.36
CA ILE A 110 -38.95 -14.60 -1.04
C ILE A 110 -39.99 -14.06 -0.08
N TYR A 111 -40.99 -14.87 0.26
CA TYR A 111 -42.08 -14.51 1.16
C TYR A 111 -41.71 -14.72 2.62
N PHE A 112 -41.96 -13.69 3.44
CA PHE A 112 -41.73 -13.74 4.89
C PHE A 112 -42.96 -14.14 5.69
N THR A 113 -44.18 -13.97 5.14
CA THR A 113 -45.42 -14.23 5.88
C THR A 113 -46.50 -14.98 5.08
N GLY A 114 -46.09 -15.77 4.08
CA GLY A 114 -46.97 -16.53 3.20
C GLY A 114 -47.46 -15.76 1.96
N ILE A 115 -48.14 -16.45 1.04
CA ILE A 115 -48.76 -15.81 -0.15
C ILE A 115 -50.03 -15.09 0.29
N ASN A 116 -49.92 -13.78 0.54
CA ASN A 116 -51.09 -12.91 0.51
C ASN A 116 -51.17 -12.26 -0.87
N SER A 117 -52.39 -12.04 -1.36
CA SER A 117 -52.67 -11.29 -2.60
C SER A 117 -51.80 -10.05 -2.71
N ASP A 118 -51.28 -9.74 -3.89
CA ASP A 118 -50.35 -8.63 -4.23
C ASP A 118 -50.90 -7.21 -3.92
N SER A 119 -51.47 -6.95 -2.74
CA SER A 119 -51.76 -5.60 -2.27
C SER A 119 -50.46 -5.02 -1.72
N GLU A 120 -49.76 -4.27 -2.56
CA GLU A 120 -48.70 -3.33 -2.16
C GLU A 120 -49.29 -2.21 -1.28
N ASP A 121 -49.71 -2.53 -0.06
CA ASP A 121 -50.08 -1.52 0.91
C ASP A 121 -48.83 -1.02 1.64
N LEU A 122 -47.99 -0.26 0.94
CA LEU A 122 -47.19 0.80 1.57
C LEU A 122 -48.11 2.02 1.81
N GLY A 123 -49.25 1.76 2.43
CA GLY A 123 -50.20 2.79 2.84
C GLY A 123 -49.63 3.60 3.99
N ALA A 124 -49.65 4.92 3.83
CA ALA A 124 -49.14 5.87 4.81
C ALA A 124 -49.61 5.52 6.25
N ASN A 125 -48.62 5.30 7.12
CA ASN A 125 -48.66 5.49 8.57
C ASN A 125 -49.29 4.47 9.52
N THR A 126 -49.66 3.22 9.18
CA THR A 126 -50.08 2.29 10.26
C THR A 126 -49.70 0.81 10.21
N ASN A 127 -49.27 0.20 9.09
CA ASN A 127 -48.90 -1.23 9.08
C ASN A 127 -47.81 -1.53 8.03
N VAL A 128 -46.59 -1.01 8.21
CA VAL A 128 -45.48 -1.38 7.34
C VAL A 128 -45.12 -2.84 7.59
N LYS A 129 -45.30 -3.68 6.56
CA LYS A 129 -44.94 -5.10 6.57
C LYS A 129 -44.18 -5.41 5.30
N ILE A 130 -42.97 -5.95 5.43
CA ILE A 130 -42.18 -6.45 4.31
C ILE A 130 -42.71 -7.85 4.02
N LEU A 131 -43.60 -7.96 3.03
CA LEU A 131 -44.26 -9.24 2.70
C LEU A 131 -43.31 -10.20 1.97
N TYR A 132 -42.48 -9.66 1.07
CA TYR A 132 -41.51 -10.43 0.31
C TYR A 132 -40.33 -9.59 -0.21
N LEU A 133 -39.22 -10.24 -0.59
CA LEU A 133 -38.14 -9.66 -1.44
C LEU A 133 -38.27 -10.17 -2.87
N THR A 134 -37.96 -9.35 -3.88
CA THR A 134 -37.92 -9.79 -5.29
C THR A 134 -36.59 -9.41 -5.95
N THR A 135 -36.04 -10.29 -6.80
CA THR A 135 -34.69 -10.10 -7.38
C THR A 135 -34.64 -9.19 -8.60
N ILE A 136 -35.76 -8.87 -9.28
CA ILE A 136 -35.98 -7.75 -10.24
C ILE A 136 -37.41 -7.87 -10.82
N THR A 137 -38.10 -6.77 -11.13
CA THR A 137 -39.29 -6.79 -12.01
C THR A 137 -39.31 -5.59 -12.98
N ASN A 138 -40.02 -5.72 -14.12
CA ASN A 138 -40.23 -4.67 -15.12
C ASN A 138 -41.20 -3.55 -14.67
N GLU A 139 -41.82 -3.66 -13.50
CA GLU A 139 -42.95 -2.81 -13.07
C GLU A 139 -42.58 -1.82 -11.95
N GLY A 140 -41.30 -1.68 -11.57
CA GLY A 140 -40.87 -0.73 -10.54
C GLY A 140 -41.13 -1.19 -9.09
N LEU A 141 -41.50 -2.45 -8.91
CA LEU A 141 -41.66 -3.11 -7.61
C LEU A 141 -40.28 -3.48 -7.05
N ILE A 142 -40.02 -3.05 -5.82
CA ILE A 142 -38.71 -2.95 -5.12
C ILE A 142 -37.74 -4.07 -5.51
N ALA A 143 -36.84 -3.75 -6.45
CA ALA A 143 -35.58 -4.45 -6.63
C ALA A 143 -34.63 -3.91 -5.56
N PHE A 144 -34.26 -4.74 -4.60
CA PHE A 144 -33.29 -4.33 -3.59
C PHE A 144 -31.89 -4.39 -4.21
N SER A 145 -31.21 -3.24 -4.29
CA SER A 145 -29.78 -3.21 -4.58
C SER A 145 -29.03 -3.53 -3.29
N PHE A 146 -28.28 -4.64 -3.29
CA PHE A 146 -27.31 -4.89 -2.22
C PHE A 146 -26.16 -3.89 -2.38
N GLU A 147 -25.84 -3.16 -1.30
CA GLU A 147 -24.64 -2.35 -1.24
C GLU A 147 -23.43 -3.27 -1.07
N ASP A 148 -22.34 -3.00 -1.78
CA ASP A 148 -21.04 -3.65 -1.60
C ASP A 148 -20.37 -3.21 -0.28
N LYS A 149 -21.09 -3.35 0.85
CA LYS A 149 -20.69 -2.91 2.19
C LYS A 149 -21.27 -3.86 3.23
N ILE A 150 -20.50 -4.08 4.28
CA ILE A 150 -20.96 -4.80 5.49
C ILE A 150 -21.70 -3.80 6.38
N GLU A 151 -22.92 -4.13 6.75
CA GLU A 151 -23.82 -3.28 7.52
C GLU A 151 -23.34 -3.13 8.97
N PRO A 152 -23.36 -1.91 9.53
CA PRO A 152 -23.19 -1.74 10.97
C PRO A 152 -24.41 -2.31 11.72
N ILE A 153 -24.17 -3.01 12.82
CA ILE A 153 -25.22 -3.65 13.63
C ILE A 153 -25.10 -3.18 15.08
N ASP A 154 -26.20 -2.71 15.68
CA ASP A 154 -26.23 -2.41 17.11
C ASP A 154 -26.18 -3.69 17.98
N PHE A 155 -25.82 -3.53 19.25
CA PHE A 155 -25.69 -4.66 20.16
C PHE A 155 -26.96 -5.50 20.30
N ASN A 156 -28.14 -4.89 20.31
CA ASN A 156 -29.39 -5.63 20.49
C ASN A 156 -29.63 -6.59 19.33
N LEU A 157 -29.55 -6.10 18.09
CA LEU A 157 -29.68 -6.96 16.91
C LEU A 157 -28.53 -7.97 16.86
N PHE A 158 -27.30 -7.57 17.17
CA PHE A 158 -26.18 -8.50 17.18
C PHE A 158 -26.45 -9.67 18.12
N LYS A 159 -26.93 -9.42 19.34
CA LYS A 159 -27.26 -10.47 20.32
C LYS A 159 -28.36 -11.40 19.82
N GLU A 160 -29.44 -10.83 19.28
CA GLU A 160 -30.55 -11.61 18.71
C GLU A 160 -30.08 -12.53 17.59
N LEU A 161 -29.17 -12.07 16.73
CA LEU A 161 -28.62 -12.87 15.64
C LEU A 161 -27.57 -13.89 16.13
N ALA A 162 -26.65 -13.44 17.00
CA ALA A 162 -25.49 -14.22 17.43
C ALA A 162 -25.86 -15.47 18.25
N ILE A 163 -26.98 -15.45 18.97
CA ILE A 163 -27.48 -16.61 19.74
C ILE A 163 -27.84 -17.79 18.82
N HIS A 164 -28.21 -17.51 17.56
CA HIS A 164 -28.55 -18.54 16.58
C HIS A 164 -27.33 -19.04 15.80
N LEU A 165 -26.15 -18.45 16.02
CA LEU A 165 -24.90 -18.96 15.47
C LEU A 165 -24.28 -19.94 16.49
N GLU A 166 -24.07 -21.19 16.08
CA GLU A 166 -23.50 -22.25 16.92
C GLU A 166 -21.97 -22.13 17.10
N VAL A 167 -21.49 -20.93 17.42
CA VAL A 167 -20.05 -20.63 17.60
C VAL A 167 -19.58 -21.11 18.97
N LYS A 168 -18.66 -22.07 18.98
CA LYS A 168 -18.05 -22.60 20.21
C LYS A 168 -16.83 -21.77 20.61
N SER A 169 -17.06 -20.62 21.24
CA SER A 169 -16.01 -19.78 21.82
C SER A 169 -16.50 -19.09 23.10
N ASP A 170 -15.67 -19.11 24.16
CA ASP A 170 -15.97 -18.40 25.40
C ASP A 170 -16.00 -16.88 25.17
N ALA A 171 -15.14 -16.38 24.27
CA ALA A 171 -15.13 -14.97 23.87
C ALA A 171 -16.42 -14.59 23.14
N TRP A 172 -16.97 -15.49 22.32
CA TRP A 172 -18.28 -15.30 21.68
C TRP A 172 -19.40 -15.20 22.72
N SER A 173 -19.41 -16.10 23.70
CA SER A 173 -20.38 -16.10 24.79
C SER A 173 -20.28 -14.82 25.64
N HIS A 174 -19.07 -14.35 25.92
CA HIS A 174 -18.84 -13.07 26.60
C HIS A 174 -19.32 -11.88 25.75
N LEU A 175 -19.11 -11.90 24.44
CA LEU A 175 -19.57 -10.84 23.55
C LEU A 175 -21.11 -10.75 23.50
N ILE A 176 -21.81 -11.88 23.43
CA ILE A 176 -23.28 -11.92 23.51
C ILE A 176 -23.78 -11.33 24.84
N ASN A 177 -23.10 -11.64 25.94
CA ASN A 177 -23.47 -11.15 27.26
C ASN A 177 -22.85 -9.79 27.61
N PHE A 178 -22.16 -9.14 26.68
CA PHE A 178 -21.48 -7.88 26.93
C PHE A 178 -22.51 -6.79 27.27
N GLU A 179 -22.38 -6.17 28.44
CA GLU A 179 -23.20 -5.04 28.86
C GLU A 179 -22.51 -3.73 28.47
N GLU A 180 -23.15 -2.99 27.57
CA GLU A 180 -22.61 -1.72 27.08
C GLU A 180 -22.64 -0.68 28.19
N THR A 181 -21.46 -0.29 28.70
CA THR A 181 -21.35 0.89 29.57
C THR A 181 -21.25 2.12 28.70
N LEU A 182 -22.38 2.55 28.12
CA LEU A 182 -22.53 3.70 27.21
C LEU A 182 -21.69 4.91 27.65
N LYS A 183 -20.50 5.08 27.06
CA LYS A 183 -19.67 6.27 27.20
C LYS A 183 -19.39 6.84 25.80
N SER A 184 -20.24 7.81 25.44
CA SER A 184 -20.22 8.65 24.23
C SER A 184 -20.79 8.03 22.94
N THR A 185 -21.52 8.87 22.18
CA THR A 185 -22.09 8.58 20.86
C THR A 185 -21.04 8.28 19.78
N SER A 186 -19.79 8.71 19.96
CA SER A 186 -18.72 8.52 18.98
C SER A 186 -18.24 7.08 18.86
N ASN A 187 -18.24 6.33 19.97
CA ASN A 187 -17.78 4.93 19.97
C ASN A 187 -18.87 3.95 19.50
N ALA A 188 -20.14 4.30 19.70
CA ALA A 188 -21.28 3.45 19.31
C ALA A 188 -21.28 3.11 17.80
N HIS A 189 -20.92 4.07 16.94
CA HIS A 189 -20.83 3.80 15.50
C HIS A 189 -19.68 2.86 15.15
N LEU A 190 -18.49 3.03 15.76
CA LEU A 190 -17.35 2.13 15.55
C LEU A 190 -17.65 0.71 16.03
N ILE A 191 -18.24 0.58 17.22
CA ILE A 191 -18.67 -0.70 17.79
C ILE A 191 -19.66 -1.37 16.84
N SER A 192 -20.67 -0.65 16.34
CA SER A 192 -21.64 -1.26 15.42
C SER A 192 -21.02 -1.75 14.11
N GLN A 193 -20.02 -1.05 13.57
CA GLN A 193 -19.26 -1.53 12.43
C GLN A 193 -18.46 -2.80 12.76
N ILE A 194 -17.81 -2.85 13.93
CA ILE A 194 -17.05 -4.02 14.37
C ILE A 194 -17.98 -5.23 14.55
N LEU A 195 -19.14 -5.06 15.18
CA LEU A 195 -20.14 -6.12 15.35
C LEU A 195 -20.65 -6.66 14.01
N GLY A 196 -20.89 -5.78 13.02
CA GLY A 196 -21.24 -6.18 11.66
C GLY A 196 -20.16 -7.04 11.01
N LEU A 197 -18.89 -6.60 11.08
CA LEU A 197 -17.76 -7.36 10.54
C LEU A 197 -17.60 -8.72 11.24
N ILE A 198 -17.73 -8.78 12.57
CA ILE A 198 -17.65 -10.02 13.35
C ILE A 198 -18.76 -10.99 12.96
N LEU A 199 -20.00 -10.51 12.83
CA LEU A 199 -21.11 -11.34 12.37
C LEU A 199 -20.82 -11.89 10.97
N TYR A 200 -20.36 -11.02 10.06
CA TYR A 200 -20.01 -11.38 8.70
C TYR A 200 -18.92 -12.46 8.62
N LEU A 201 -17.83 -12.32 9.39
CA LEU A 201 -16.76 -13.32 9.48
C LEU A 201 -17.29 -14.71 9.89
N ASN A 202 -18.28 -14.76 10.78
CA ASN A 202 -18.81 -16.02 11.30
C ASN A 202 -19.82 -16.69 10.37
N ILE A 203 -20.50 -15.94 9.51
CA ILE A 203 -21.39 -16.51 8.49
C ILE A 203 -20.64 -16.84 7.19
N ASN A 204 -19.62 -16.05 6.85
CA ASN A 204 -18.79 -16.20 5.66
C ASN A 204 -17.33 -16.49 6.05
N PRO A 205 -16.95 -17.75 6.29
CA PRO A 205 -15.59 -18.11 6.70
C PRO A 205 -14.55 -17.90 5.58
N ASP A 206 -14.98 -17.82 4.31
CA ASP A 206 -14.12 -17.66 3.14
C ASP A 206 -13.85 -16.18 2.78
N CYS A 207 -14.19 -15.26 3.69
CA CYS A 207 -13.89 -13.85 3.51
C CYS A 207 -12.38 -13.57 3.55
N GLY A 208 -11.94 -12.59 2.75
CA GLY A 208 -10.53 -12.23 2.64
C GLY A 208 -9.96 -11.57 3.89
N ASP A 209 -8.63 -11.43 3.90
CA ASP A 209 -7.88 -10.75 4.96
C ASP A 209 -8.21 -9.25 5.08
N ASP A 210 -8.80 -8.67 4.03
CA ASP A 210 -9.28 -7.28 4.01
C ASP A 210 -10.29 -7.01 5.14
N ILE A 211 -11.15 -7.97 5.46
CA ILE A 211 -12.12 -7.85 6.56
C ILE A 211 -11.39 -7.78 7.92
N PHE A 212 -10.36 -8.61 8.11
CA PHE A 212 -9.53 -8.59 9.31
C PHE A 212 -8.79 -7.25 9.46
N TYR A 213 -8.17 -6.76 8.38
CA TYR A 213 -7.44 -5.48 8.40
C TYR A 213 -8.37 -4.29 8.65
N LYS A 214 -9.57 -4.31 8.08
CA LYS A 214 -10.61 -3.30 8.37
C LYS A 214 -10.99 -3.34 9.86
N MET A 215 -11.14 -4.53 10.43
CA MET A 215 -11.45 -4.69 11.86
C MET A 215 -10.33 -4.19 12.76
N PHE A 216 -9.07 -4.53 12.47
CA PHE A 216 -7.92 -4.02 13.21
C PHE A 216 -7.85 -2.49 13.18
N SER A 217 -8.09 -1.88 12.01
CA SER A 217 -8.16 -0.40 11.89
C SER A 217 -9.26 0.23 12.75
N LEU A 218 -10.41 -0.45 12.90
CA LEU A 218 -11.50 0.04 13.75
C LEU A 218 -11.18 -0.14 15.24
N LEU A 219 -10.55 -1.26 15.62
CA LEU A 219 -10.10 -1.51 16.99
C LEU A 219 -9.09 -0.47 17.47
N GLU A 220 -8.16 -0.04 16.60
CA GLU A 220 -7.21 1.04 16.92
C GLU A 220 -7.88 2.39 17.23
N LYS A 221 -9.08 2.61 16.67
CA LYS A 221 -9.85 3.85 16.85
C LYS A 221 -10.82 3.78 18.03
N SER A 222 -11.17 2.58 18.48
CA SER A 222 -12.10 2.39 19.59
C SER A 222 -11.40 2.61 20.93
N THR A 223 -12.09 3.31 21.83
CA THR A 223 -11.59 3.64 23.18
C THR A 223 -12.14 2.71 24.27
N ASP A 224 -12.87 1.64 23.91
CA ASP A 224 -13.44 0.70 24.88
C ASP A 224 -12.52 -0.53 25.04
N ASP A 225 -11.67 -0.48 26.06
CA ASP A 225 -10.69 -1.54 26.34
C ASP A 225 -11.34 -2.90 26.64
N ALA A 226 -12.53 -2.92 27.27
CA ALA A 226 -13.22 -4.15 27.62
C ALA A 226 -13.82 -4.81 26.38
N PHE A 227 -14.46 -4.01 25.53
CA PHE A 227 -14.95 -4.46 24.23
C PHE A 227 -13.80 -4.94 23.35
N ASN A 228 -12.76 -4.11 23.15
CA ASN A 228 -11.59 -4.44 22.35
C ASN A 228 -10.93 -5.73 22.82
N SER A 229 -10.79 -5.92 24.14
CA SER A 229 -10.22 -7.15 24.73
C SER A 229 -11.04 -8.40 24.42
N THR A 230 -12.36 -8.28 24.37
CA THR A 230 -13.30 -9.36 24.04
C THR A 230 -13.22 -9.70 22.55
N ILE A 231 -13.22 -8.69 21.68
CA ILE A 231 -13.07 -8.88 20.23
C ILE A 231 -11.72 -9.50 19.89
N VAL A 232 -10.62 -9.01 20.47
CA VAL A 232 -9.29 -9.58 20.27
C VAL A 232 -9.25 -11.03 20.75
N ALA A 233 -9.86 -11.36 21.89
CA ALA A 233 -9.93 -12.75 22.35
C ALA A 233 -10.64 -13.66 21.35
N LEU A 234 -11.76 -13.20 20.76
CA LEU A 234 -12.48 -13.92 19.73
C LEU A 234 -11.65 -14.13 18.46
N LEU A 235 -10.92 -13.10 18.01
CA LEU A 235 -10.10 -13.19 16.82
C LEU A 235 -8.88 -14.10 16.99
N LYS A 236 -8.37 -14.29 18.21
CA LYS A 236 -7.25 -15.21 18.47
C LYS A 236 -7.59 -16.67 18.18
N ASP A 237 -8.87 -17.03 18.15
CA ASP A 237 -9.33 -18.36 17.77
C ASP A 237 -9.26 -18.58 16.23
N THR A 238 -9.01 -17.54 15.44
CA THR A 238 -8.91 -17.63 13.98
C THR A 238 -7.52 -18.10 13.52
N PRO A 239 -7.44 -18.90 12.44
CA PRO A 239 -6.15 -19.32 11.88
C PRO A 239 -5.27 -18.13 11.52
N GLU A 240 -3.97 -18.27 11.81
CA GLU A 240 -2.94 -17.29 11.45
C GLU A 240 -3.13 -15.89 12.04
N TYR A 241 -3.93 -15.75 13.10
CA TYR A 241 -4.21 -14.46 13.75
C TYR A 241 -2.96 -13.58 13.95
N GLU A 242 -1.90 -14.14 14.54
CA GLU A 242 -0.67 -13.37 14.79
C GLU A 242 0.00 -12.90 13.50
N ASN A 243 0.03 -13.73 12.45
CA ASN A 243 0.59 -13.35 11.15
C ASN A 243 -0.22 -12.22 10.50
N LYS A 244 -1.56 -12.27 10.60
CA LYS A 244 -2.44 -11.21 10.09
C LYS A 244 -2.18 -9.88 10.80
N VAL A 245 -2.04 -9.91 12.13
CA VAL A 245 -1.72 -8.70 12.92
C VAL A 245 -0.33 -8.16 12.58
N VAL A 246 0.69 -9.03 12.49
CA VAL A 246 2.06 -8.63 12.12
C VAL A 246 2.05 -7.97 10.74
N THR A 247 1.37 -8.56 9.76
CA THR A 247 1.24 -8.03 8.40
C THR A 247 0.54 -6.66 8.40
N PHE A 248 -0.55 -6.54 9.15
CA PHE A 248 -1.28 -5.28 9.29
C PHE A 248 -0.39 -4.15 9.84
N ILE A 249 0.41 -4.40 10.88
CA ILE A 249 1.34 -3.41 11.43
C ILE A 249 2.48 -3.13 10.44
N ARG A 250 3.03 -4.18 9.80
CA ARG A 250 4.14 -4.08 8.84
C ARG A 250 3.81 -3.19 7.64
N ASN A 251 2.56 -3.20 7.16
CA ASN A 251 2.12 -2.41 6.01
C ASN A 251 2.30 -0.88 6.19
N ASN A 252 2.39 -0.39 7.42
CA ASN A 252 2.61 1.03 7.72
C ASN A 252 3.82 1.28 8.63
N LEU A 253 4.75 0.31 8.68
CA LEU A 253 5.80 0.24 9.71
C LEU A 253 6.65 1.52 9.84
N ILE A 254 7.06 2.10 8.71
CA ILE A 254 7.93 3.29 8.66
C ILE A 254 7.26 4.53 9.30
N ASN A 255 5.93 4.59 9.26
CA ASN A 255 5.16 5.73 9.79
C ASN A 255 4.97 5.66 11.31
N TYR A 256 5.31 4.53 11.94
CA TYR A 256 5.13 4.34 13.36
C TYR A 256 6.38 4.72 14.16
N THR A 257 6.15 5.06 15.42
CA THR A 257 7.15 5.13 16.49
C THR A 257 7.20 3.79 17.24
N GLU A 258 8.27 3.55 17.99
CA GLU A 258 8.37 2.34 18.82
C GLU A 258 7.23 2.23 19.83
N ASN A 259 6.86 3.35 20.44
CA ASN A 259 5.74 3.40 21.39
C ASN A 259 4.40 3.03 20.74
N GLU A 260 4.20 3.44 19.48
CA GLU A 260 3.01 3.07 18.71
C GLU A 260 2.99 1.58 18.36
N ILE A 261 4.13 0.98 18.01
CA ILE A 261 4.25 -0.47 17.80
C ILE A 261 3.98 -1.21 19.11
N HIS A 262 4.53 -0.76 20.25
CA HIS A 262 4.24 -1.35 21.56
C HIS A 262 2.76 -1.27 21.92
N THR A 263 2.13 -0.10 21.70
CA THR A 263 0.71 0.13 21.99
C THR A 263 -0.18 -0.80 21.16
N ARG A 264 0.10 -0.92 19.86
CA ARG A 264 -0.59 -1.85 18.96
C ARG A 264 -0.35 -3.30 19.34
N GLY A 265 0.90 -3.68 19.63
CA GLY A 265 1.25 -5.01 20.09
C GLY A 265 0.51 -5.41 21.37
N LYS A 266 0.33 -4.47 22.32
CA LYS A 266 -0.46 -4.68 23.52
C LYS A 266 -1.96 -4.83 23.20
N LEU A 267 -2.51 -3.95 22.36
CA LEU A 267 -3.93 -4.00 21.94
C LEU A 267 -4.26 -5.36 21.32
N PHE A 268 -3.45 -5.82 20.37
CA PHE A 268 -3.66 -7.09 19.66
C PHE A 268 -3.06 -8.31 20.37
N LYS A 269 -2.56 -8.15 21.61
CA LYS A 269 -1.98 -9.23 22.42
C LYS A 269 -0.93 -10.07 21.66
N LEU A 270 -0.04 -9.40 20.92
CA LEU A 270 1.11 -10.00 20.25
C LEU A 270 2.16 -10.47 21.26
N SER A 271 2.93 -11.49 20.89
CA SER A 271 4.10 -11.90 21.66
C SER A 271 5.17 -10.81 21.70
N THR A 272 5.94 -10.76 22.79
CA THR A 272 7.07 -9.82 22.93
C THR A 272 8.10 -10.01 21.80
N ASN A 273 8.29 -11.24 21.32
CA ASN A 273 9.21 -11.52 20.22
C ASN A 273 8.76 -10.86 18.91
N ASN A 274 7.47 -10.94 18.57
CA ASN A 274 6.93 -10.29 17.37
C ASN A 274 7.01 -8.76 17.47
N ILE A 275 6.75 -8.20 18.64
CA ILE A 275 6.89 -6.75 18.88
C ILE A 275 8.34 -6.31 18.68
N ASN A 276 9.30 -7.04 19.26
CA ASN A 276 10.72 -6.75 19.10
C ASN A 276 11.20 -6.89 17.65
N SER A 277 10.70 -7.90 16.93
CA SER A 277 10.97 -8.08 15.49
C SER A 277 10.51 -6.87 14.68
N LEU A 278 9.26 -6.44 14.87
CA LEU A 278 8.70 -5.27 14.19
C LEU A 278 9.47 -3.98 14.49
N ILE A 279 9.93 -3.81 15.74
CA ILE A 279 10.76 -2.66 16.12
C ILE A 279 12.13 -2.71 15.42
N SER A 280 12.76 -3.88 15.33
CA SER A 280 14.03 -4.04 14.60
C SER A 280 13.85 -3.73 13.11
N GLU A 281 12.82 -4.32 12.49
CA GLU A 281 12.46 -4.10 11.09
C GLU A 281 12.19 -2.60 10.81
N MET A 282 11.48 -1.91 11.71
CA MET A 282 11.21 -0.47 11.59
C MET A 282 12.51 0.35 11.63
N ARG A 283 13.40 0.07 12.59
CA ARG A 283 14.68 0.77 12.72
C ARG A 283 15.56 0.58 11.49
N GLU A 284 15.63 -0.65 11.00
CA GLU A 284 16.36 -0.99 9.77
C GLU A 284 15.78 -0.27 8.55
N ALA A 285 14.46 -0.27 8.39
CA ALA A 285 13.79 0.41 7.28
C ALA A 285 14.02 1.93 7.31
N LYS A 286 13.96 2.56 8.49
CA LYS A 286 14.24 4.00 8.66
C LYS A 286 15.70 4.34 8.37
N ALA A 287 16.64 3.55 8.88
CA ALA A 287 18.06 3.74 8.61
C ALA A 287 18.37 3.62 7.10
N LEU A 288 17.76 2.65 6.41
CA LEU A 288 17.87 2.50 4.96
C LEU A 288 17.27 3.69 4.21
N GLN A 289 16.10 4.19 4.64
CA GLN A 289 15.49 5.37 4.04
C GLN A 289 16.36 6.63 4.22
N GLU A 290 16.94 6.82 5.40
CA GLU A 290 17.89 7.91 5.67
C GLU A 290 19.14 7.79 4.78
N GLN A 291 19.69 6.58 4.65
CA GLN A 291 20.84 6.32 3.78
C GLN A 291 20.51 6.60 2.30
N HIS A 292 19.37 6.12 1.80
CA HIS A 292 18.94 6.37 0.43
C HIS A 292 18.73 7.86 0.16
N ASN A 293 18.07 8.56 1.09
CA ASN A 293 17.89 10.00 1.02
C ASN A 293 19.24 10.72 0.99
N LYS A 294 20.23 10.28 1.79
CA LYS A 294 21.58 10.84 1.79
C LYS A 294 22.24 10.67 0.41
N VAL A 295 22.28 9.45 -0.12
CA VAL A 295 22.88 9.14 -1.43
C VAL A 295 22.21 9.92 -2.57
N HIS A 296 20.88 10.01 -2.57
CA HIS A 296 20.14 10.79 -3.55
C HIS A 296 20.52 12.28 -3.48
N GLN A 297 20.59 12.85 -2.28
CA GLN A 297 20.99 14.26 -2.09
C GLN A 297 22.45 14.50 -2.48
N GLU A 298 23.35 13.52 -2.29
CA GLU A 298 24.75 13.59 -2.71
C GLU A 298 24.88 13.66 -4.24
N ARG A 299 24.09 12.86 -4.96
CA ARG A 299 24.04 12.90 -6.44
C ARG A 299 23.48 14.22 -6.95
N GLU A 300 22.39 14.70 -6.37
CA GLU A 300 21.81 16.00 -6.77
C GLU A 300 22.76 17.16 -6.45
N LEU A 301 23.48 17.13 -5.32
CA LEU A 301 24.53 18.10 -5.01
C LEU A 301 25.63 18.10 -6.08
N LYS A 302 26.17 16.93 -6.43
CA LYS A 302 27.22 16.80 -7.47
C LYS A 302 26.74 17.37 -8.81
N LYS A 303 25.52 17.02 -9.21
CA LYS A 303 24.87 17.52 -10.44
C LYS A 303 24.68 19.03 -10.41
N ASP A 304 24.17 19.59 -9.31
CA ASP A 304 23.94 21.02 -9.13
C ASP A 304 25.24 21.84 -9.14
N LEU A 305 26.33 21.28 -8.64
CA LEU A 305 27.66 21.88 -8.70
C LEU A 305 28.25 21.82 -10.12
N ILE A 306 28.08 20.70 -10.83
CA ILE A 306 28.52 20.57 -12.22
C ILE A 306 27.74 21.53 -13.12
N GLU A 307 26.42 21.64 -12.94
CA GLU A 307 25.58 22.60 -13.66
C GLU A 307 26.05 24.03 -13.41
N ALA A 308 26.37 24.39 -12.16
CA ALA A 308 26.90 25.71 -11.85
C ALA A 308 28.25 26.01 -12.54
N ILE A 309 29.10 24.98 -12.72
CA ILE A 309 30.34 25.11 -13.49
C ILE A 309 30.04 25.31 -14.97
N ASP A 310 29.07 24.60 -15.52
CA ASP A 310 28.66 24.70 -16.92
C ASP A 310 28.01 26.06 -17.22
N GLU A 311 27.19 26.59 -16.32
CA GLU A 311 26.67 27.96 -16.43
C GLU A 311 27.79 29.00 -16.43
N TYR A 312 28.81 28.83 -15.58
CA TYR A 312 29.98 29.70 -15.58
C TYR A 312 30.76 29.62 -16.90
N LEU A 313 30.98 28.42 -17.44
CA LEU A 313 31.67 28.20 -18.71
C LEU A 313 30.87 28.74 -19.91
N ASP A 314 29.55 28.61 -19.89
CA ASP A 314 28.66 29.14 -20.93
C ASP A 314 28.61 30.68 -20.91
N TRP A 315 28.47 31.28 -19.73
CA TRP A 315 28.57 32.74 -19.56
C TRP A 315 29.87 33.29 -20.15
N ARG A 316 30.99 32.60 -19.90
CA ARG A 316 32.30 32.97 -20.48
C ARG A 316 32.33 32.89 -22.00
N LYS A 317 31.59 31.96 -22.61
CA LYS A 317 31.59 31.73 -24.07
C LYS A 317 30.66 32.70 -24.80
N ASN A 318 29.48 32.97 -24.23
CA ASN A 318 28.38 33.62 -24.93
C ASN A 318 28.18 35.09 -24.57
N HIS A 319 28.84 35.59 -23.51
CA HIS A 319 28.75 36.98 -23.06
C HIS A 319 27.33 37.46 -22.72
N LYS A 320 26.37 36.55 -22.58
CA LYS A 320 24.99 36.86 -22.23
C LYS A 320 24.77 36.61 -20.75
N THR A 321 23.90 37.41 -20.14
CA THR A 321 23.46 37.24 -18.76
C THR A 321 22.77 35.88 -18.64
N THR A 322 23.38 34.93 -17.94
CA THR A 322 22.68 33.72 -17.50
C THR A 322 21.59 34.12 -16.50
N LYS A 323 20.53 33.32 -16.38
CA LYS A 323 19.36 33.60 -15.53
C LYS A 323 19.81 33.99 -14.11
N GLY A 324 19.73 35.29 -13.80
CA GLY A 324 19.96 35.84 -12.46
C GLY A 324 21.32 36.50 -12.19
N TYR A 325 22.23 36.64 -13.17
CA TYR A 325 23.34 37.60 -13.06
C TYR A 325 23.12 38.75 -14.06
N GLN A 326 22.35 39.77 -13.65
CA GLN A 326 21.91 40.89 -14.51
C GLN A 326 22.81 42.14 -14.44
N ARG A 327 24.09 42.02 -14.03
CA ARG A 327 24.98 43.21 -13.98
C ARG A 327 25.89 43.26 -15.19
N ASP A 328 25.85 44.39 -15.88
CA ASP A 328 26.77 44.73 -16.97
C ASP A 328 28.23 44.52 -16.53
N THR A 329 28.95 43.72 -17.30
CA THR A 329 30.38 43.49 -17.06
C THR A 329 31.14 44.74 -17.49
N GLY A 330 31.71 45.49 -16.54
CA GLY A 330 32.64 46.56 -16.87
C GLY A 330 33.86 46.04 -17.66
N THR A 331 34.50 46.91 -18.43
CA THR A 331 35.66 46.61 -19.30
C THR A 331 36.83 45.90 -18.58
N PHE A 332 37.00 46.09 -17.27
CA PHE A 332 38.00 45.38 -16.46
C PHE A 332 37.58 43.97 -16.01
N SER A 333 36.27 43.68 -15.90
CA SER A 333 35.78 42.31 -15.70
C SER A 333 36.06 41.45 -16.93
N TRP A 334 35.95 42.02 -18.13
CA TRP A 334 36.35 41.33 -19.36
C TRP A 334 37.84 40.93 -19.37
N LEU A 335 38.77 41.76 -18.87
CA LEU A 335 40.18 41.35 -18.84
C LEU A 335 40.48 40.23 -17.81
N ARG A 336 39.77 40.25 -16.67
CA ARG A 336 40.03 39.34 -15.53
C ARG A 336 39.42 37.95 -15.72
N HIS A 337 38.27 37.85 -16.37
CA HIS A 337 37.52 36.60 -16.49
C HIS A 337 37.87 35.78 -17.74
N PHE A 338 38.62 36.33 -18.70
CA PHE A 338 38.92 35.68 -19.99
C PHE A 338 40.32 35.06 -20.08
N THR A 339 41.09 35.12 -18.99
CA THR A 339 42.34 34.36 -18.90
C THR A 339 42.05 32.85 -18.91
N ASN A 340 42.96 32.06 -19.49
CA ASN A 340 42.88 30.59 -19.48
C ASN A 340 42.87 30.05 -18.03
N PHE A 341 43.37 30.82 -17.06
CA PHE A 341 43.36 30.46 -15.65
C PHE A 341 41.98 30.04 -15.14
N GLY A 342 40.93 30.86 -15.33
CA GLY A 342 39.59 30.52 -14.83
C GLY A 342 38.92 29.37 -15.60
N LYS A 343 39.24 29.21 -16.89
CA LYS A 343 38.71 28.11 -17.72
C LYS A 343 39.34 26.79 -17.27
N ASN A 344 40.67 26.78 -17.13
CA ASN A 344 41.41 25.61 -16.66
C ASN A 344 40.99 25.22 -15.24
N ARG A 345 40.80 26.19 -14.33
CA ARG A 345 40.30 25.92 -12.96
C ARG A 345 38.89 25.32 -12.98
N ALA A 346 37.97 25.83 -13.81
CA ALA A 346 36.62 25.29 -13.96
C ALA A 346 36.61 23.89 -14.58
N THR A 347 37.37 23.67 -15.65
CA THR A 347 37.47 22.35 -16.30
C THR A 347 38.11 21.31 -15.38
N ALA A 348 39.15 21.68 -14.62
CA ALA A 348 39.77 20.81 -13.63
C ALA A 348 38.80 20.47 -12.50
N LEU A 349 38.08 21.46 -11.96
CA LEU A 349 37.07 21.23 -10.92
C LEU A 349 35.94 20.34 -11.42
N LYS A 350 35.43 20.57 -12.63
CA LYS A 350 34.39 19.73 -13.25
C LYS A 350 34.85 18.28 -13.36
N SER A 351 36.06 18.07 -13.87
CA SER A 351 36.62 16.72 -14.03
C SER A 351 36.81 16.03 -12.67
N ALA A 352 37.29 16.76 -11.65
CA ALA A 352 37.43 16.23 -10.30
C ALA A 352 36.08 15.84 -9.69
N LEU A 353 35.06 16.71 -9.80
CA LEU A 353 33.72 16.41 -9.29
C LEU A 353 33.06 15.25 -10.03
N GLN A 354 33.24 15.14 -11.35
CA GLN A 354 32.75 14.01 -12.15
C GLN A 354 33.30 12.67 -11.62
N ASN A 355 34.55 12.66 -11.18
CA ASN A 355 35.22 11.47 -10.63
C ASN A 355 35.02 11.29 -9.11
N ALA A 356 34.30 12.19 -8.44
CA ALA A 356 34.02 12.04 -7.01
C ALA A 356 32.99 10.94 -6.77
N GLU A 357 33.28 10.02 -5.85
CA GLU A 357 32.45 8.84 -5.57
C GLU A 357 31.43 9.08 -4.44
N ASP A 358 31.77 9.93 -3.47
CA ASP A 358 30.99 10.17 -2.26
C ASP A 358 31.02 11.65 -1.81
N LEU A 359 30.23 11.97 -0.78
CA LEU A 359 30.16 13.31 -0.19
C LEU A 359 31.52 13.81 0.32
N ASP A 360 32.34 12.94 0.90
CA ASP A 360 33.63 13.30 1.48
C ASP A 360 34.63 13.69 0.39
N SER A 361 34.61 12.98 -0.74
CA SER A 361 35.37 13.32 -1.94
C SER A 361 34.93 14.66 -2.51
N ILE A 362 33.61 14.89 -2.62
CA ILE A 362 33.05 16.18 -3.05
C ILE A 362 33.50 17.30 -2.11
N GLY A 363 33.39 17.08 -0.79
CA GLY A 363 33.79 18.01 0.25
C GLY A 363 35.28 18.35 0.18
N THR A 364 36.13 17.34 0.01
CA THR A 364 37.59 17.47 -0.15
C THR A 364 37.95 18.29 -1.38
N ILE A 365 37.32 17.99 -2.53
CA ILE A 365 37.53 18.71 -3.79
C ILE A 365 37.13 20.19 -3.62
N LEU A 366 35.97 20.46 -3.03
CA LEU A 366 35.49 21.82 -2.81
C LEU A 366 36.36 22.57 -1.80
N HIS A 367 36.79 21.92 -0.72
CA HIS A 367 37.70 22.51 0.28
C HIS A 367 39.04 22.90 -0.36
N ALA A 368 39.64 22.01 -1.16
CA ALA A 368 40.87 22.30 -1.91
C ALA A 368 40.65 23.45 -2.91
N HIS A 369 39.53 23.44 -3.63
CA HIS A 369 39.17 24.48 -4.59
C HIS A 369 38.98 25.85 -3.95
N PHE A 370 38.24 25.94 -2.84
CA PHE A 370 37.98 27.20 -2.15
C PHE A 370 39.21 27.74 -1.41
N ASN A 371 40.12 26.88 -0.94
CA ASN A 371 41.38 27.34 -0.35
C ASN A 371 42.42 27.77 -1.40
N SER A 372 42.29 27.29 -2.64
CA SER A 372 43.20 27.61 -3.74
C SER A 372 42.74 28.85 -4.51
N ASN A 373 43.08 30.04 -4.01
CA ASN A 373 42.83 31.34 -4.66
C ASN A 373 41.34 31.69 -4.88
N SER A 374 40.45 31.31 -3.95
CA SER A 374 39.04 31.68 -4.04
C SER A 374 38.81 33.18 -4.02
N ARG A 375 37.99 33.66 -4.95
CA ARG A 375 37.54 35.05 -5.03
C ARG A 375 36.06 35.09 -5.37
N LEU A 376 35.22 35.45 -4.39
CA LEU A 376 33.77 35.60 -4.55
C LEU A 376 33.37 36.95 -5.19
N ASN A 377 34.02 37.29 -6.31
CA ASN A 377 33.67 38.45 -7.12
C ASN A 377 32.46 38.13 -8.02
N ASN A 378 31.79 39.16 -8.55
CA ASN A 378 30.71 38.97 -9.51
C ASN A 378 31.23 38.18 -10.72
N HIS A 379 30.46 37.18 -11.16
CA HIS A 379 30.81 36.27 -12.25
C HIS A 379 32.12 35.46 -12.06
N SER A 380 32.56 35.23 -10.82
CA SER A 380 33.59 34.21 -10.56
C SER A 380 32.96 32.83 -10.43
N LEU A 381 33.72 31.79 -10.81
CA LEU A 381 33.35 30.39 -10.62
C LEU A 381 32.86 30.12 -9.19
N ASP A 382 33.61 30.61 -8.20
CA ASP A 382 33.30 30.44 -6.78
C ASP A 382 31.92 31.02 -6.41
N SER A 383 31.50 32.11 -7.06
CA SER A 383 30.20 32.73 -6.82
C SER A 383 29.04 31.98 -7.49
N TYR A 384 29.28 31.23 -8.57
CA TYR A 384 28.28 30.32 -9.15
C TYR A 384 28.08 29.09 -8.26
N LEU A 385 29.17 28.50 -7.75
CA LEU A 385 29.11 27.35 -6.83
C LEU A 385 28.35 27.68 -5.54
N VAL A 386 28.74 28.76 -4.86
CA VAL A 386 28.10 29.19 -3.59
C VAL A 386 26.63 29.55 -3.79
N ARG A 387 26.28 30.13 -4.94
CA ARG A 387 24.89 30.44 -5.28
C ARG A 387 24.08 29.16 -5.47
N SER A 388 24.60 28.19 -6.22
CA SER A 388 23.94 26.89 -6.42
C SER A 388 23.68 26.18 -5.08
N LEU A 389 24.70 26.14 -4.21
CA LEU A 389 24.61 25.59 -2.85
C LEU A 389 23.50 26.24 -1.99
N TYR A 390 23.18 27.50 -2.23
CA TYR A 390 22.18 28.20 -1.45
C TYR A 390 20.79 28.18 -2.09
N GLU A 391 20.68 28.53 -3.38
CA GLU A 391 19.39 28.57 -4.10
C GLU A 391 18.73 27.19 -4.15
N LYS A 392 19.53 26.13 -4.19
CA LYS A 392 19.07 24.75 -4.24
C LYS A 392 19.20 24.02 -2.89
N ASN A 393 19.40 24.73 -1.77
CA ASN A 393 19.57 24.16 -0.43
C ASN A 393 18.49 23.12 -0.04
N ASN A 394 17.24 23.33 -0.47
CA ASN A 394 16.16 22.37 -0.21
C ASN A 394 16.44 20.97 -0.80
N ASN A 395 17.25 20.86 -1.85
CA ASN A 395 17.61 19.60 -2.50
C ASN A 395 18.62 18.78 -1.69
N PHE A 396 19.34 19.38 -0.74
CA PHE A 396 20.36 18.69 0.05
C PHE A 396 20.33 19.11 1.54
N LYS A 397 19.13 19.44 2.04
CA LYS A 397 18.93 19.97 3.40
C LYS A 397 19.35 18.99 4.50
N SER A 398 19.34 17.68 4.25
CA SER A 398 19.85 16.70 5.23
C SER A 398 21.37 16.56 5.19
N LEU A 399 22.04 17.10 4.16
CA LEU A 399 23.50 17.17 4.08
C LEU A 399 24.02 18.48 4.65
N PHE A 400 23.37 19.60 4.31
CA PHE A 400 23.78 20.95 4.73
C PHE A 400 22.57 21.76 5.17
N ASN A 401 22.71 22.48 6.28
CA ASN A 401 21.67 23.36 6.79
C ASN A 401 22.10 24.82 6.76
N PHE A 402 21.57 25.57 5.80
CA PHE A 402 21.76 27.03 5.70
C PHE A 402 20.63 27.87 6.29
N GLU A 403 19.68 27.30 7.05
CA GLU A 403 18.53 28.04 7.62
C GLU A 403 18.93 29.17 8.59
N HIS A 404 20.09 29.03 9.23
CA HIS A 404 20.66 30.07 10.10
C HIS A 404 21.11 31.33 9.32
N ILE A 405 21.20 31.26 7.98
CA ILE A 405 21.62 32.35 7.11
C ILE A 405 20.36 33.10 6.61
N SER A 406 19.94 34.12 7.35
CA SER A 406 18.82 35.01 6.97
C SER A 406 19.24 36.02 5.91
N TYR A 407 18.45 36.15 4.83
CA TYR A 407 18.73 37.06 3.72
C TYR A 407 17.46 37.66 3.10
N GLU A 408 17.49 38.97 2.80
CA GLU A 408 16.52 39.64 1.92
C GLU A 408 16.81 39.24 0.47
N LYS A 409 15.93 38.46 -0.20
CA LYS A 409 16.06 37.89 -1.58
C LYS A 409 16.74 38.73 -2.69
N ASN A 410 16.99 40.04 -2.50
CA ASN A 410 17.43 41.00 -3.52
C ASN A 410 18.82 41.68 -3.32
N LYS A 411 19.66 41.27 -2.35
CA LYS A 411 21.06 41.74 -2.17
C LYS A 411 22.15 40.64 -2.27
N ASP A 412 22.34 39.99 -3.43
CA ASP A 412 23.49 39.08 -3.61
C ASP A 412 24.80 39.87 -3.43
N SER A 413 25.45 39.69 -2.28
CA SER A 413 26.63 40.43 -1.88
C SER A 413 27.78 39.47 -1.59
N LYS A 414 29.01 39.95 -1.83
CA LYS A 414 30.24 39.21 -1.52
C LYS A 414 30.30 38.74 -0.06
N ALA A 415 29.71 39.49 0.88
CA ALA A 415 29.67 39.13 2.29
C ALA A 415 28.80 37.89 2.54
N ILE A 416 27.62 37.83 1.93
CA ILE A 416 26.70 36.68 2.05
C ILE A 416 27.32 35.44 1.42
N ARG A 417 27.95 35.58 0.25
CA ARG A 417 28.66 34.47 -0.39
C ARG A 417 29.79 33.92 0.49
N ASN A 418 30.50 34.78 1.22
CA ASN A 418 31.51 34.31 2.17
C ASN A 418 30.88 33.52 3.32
N ILE A 419 29.78 34.00 3.91
CA ILE A 419 29.09 33.31 5.02
C ILE A 419 28.62 31.91 4.60
N ILE A 420 27.99 31.78 3.43
CA ILE A 420 27.53 30.48 2.91
C ILE A 420 28.73 29.54 2.69
N LYS A 421 29.79 30.04 2.04
CA LYS A 421 31.01 29.27 1.79
C LYS A 421 31.67 28.82 3.11
N ASP A 422 31.79 29.69 4.09
CA ASP A 422 32.41 29.36 5.38
C ASP A 422 31.56 28.36 6.16
N SER A 423 30.23 28.54 6.20
CA SER A 423 29.27 27.61 6.82
C SER A 423 29.29 26.22 6.17
N PHE A 424 29.38 26.16 4.84
CA PHE A 424 29.52 24.91 4.10
C PHE A 424 30.81 24.17 4.46
N LEU A 425 31.94 24.88 4.50
CA LEU A 425 33.24 24.30 4.82
C LEU A 425 33.33 23.83 6.28
N GLU A 426 32.62 24.49 7.20
CA GLU A 426 32.51 24.06 8.60
C GLU A 426 31.71 22.76 8.73
N GLN A 427 30.58 22.66 8.03
CA GLN A 427 29.72 21.48 8.06
C GLN A 427 30.40 20.24 7.45
N ILE A 428 31.27 20.40 6.45
CA ILE A 428 32.09 19.30 5.91
C ILE A 428 33.11 18.79 6.94
N LYS A 429 33.69 19.66 7.77
CA LYS A 429 34.72 19.26 8.76
C LYS A 429 34.16 18.45 9.93
N HIS A 430 32.88 18.62 10.26
CA HIS A 430 32.25 17.93 11.39
C HIS A 430 31.84 16.48 11.10
N VAL A 431 31.98 16.01 9.85
CA VAL A 431 31.67 14.62 9.47
C VAL A 431 32.76 13.62 9.94
N ASP A 432 33.98 14.10 10.26
CA ASP A 432 35.12 13.27 10.66
C ASP A 432 35.19 12.91 12.16
N ASP A 433 34.44 13.58 13.05
CA ASP A 433 34.63 13.50 14.51
C ASP A 433 33.58 12.67 15.29
N GLU A 434 32.66 11.95 14.63
CA GLU A 434 31.85 10.92 15.31
C GLU A 434 32.60 9.57 15.35
N PRO A 435 32.76 8.94 16.53
CA PRO A 435 33.66 7.81 16.69
C PRO A 435 33.12 6.54 16.02
N ASN A 436 33.66 6.22 14.83
CA ASN A 436 33.48 4.93 14.18
C ASN A 436 34.29 3.83 14.89
N THR A 437 33.58 2.79 15.29
CA THR A 437 34.10 1.53 15.83
C THR A 437 34.87 0.73 14.76
N PRO A 438 35.76 -0.22 15.13
CA PRO A 438 36.74 -0.81 14.23
C PRO A 438 36.09 -1.60 13.10
N THR A 439 36.47 -1.29 11.86
CA THR A 439 35.95 -1.87 10.62
C THR A 439 36.40 -3.33 10.45
N LEU A 440 35.45 -4.26 10.58
CA LEU A 440 35.59 -5.66 10.14
C LEU A 440 35.62 -5.72 8.59
N SER A 441 36.34 -6.67 7.97
CA SER A 441 36.47 -6.75 6.50
C SER A 441 35.11 -6.93 5.80
N ASN A 442 34.93 -6.36 4.58
CA ASN A 442 33.66 -6.36 3.85
C ASN A 442 33.08 -7.78 3.61
N LYS A 443 33.92 -8.77 3.29
CA LYS A 443 33.48 -10.18 3.15
C LYS A 443 32.96 -10.75 4.48
N THR A 444 33.62 -10.42 5.60
CA THR A 444 33.16 -10.84 6.94
C THR A 444 31.86 -10.14 7.35
N LYS A 445 31.67 -8.86 6.98
CA LYS A 445 30.43 -8.12 7.24
C LYS A 445 29.24 -8.66 6.43
N ILE A 446 29.42 -8.93 5.14
CA ILE A 446 28.39 -9.54 4.29
C ILE A 446 28.08 -10.96 4.81
N GLY A 447 29.10 -11.75 5.14
CA GLY A 447 28.92 -13.08 5.73
C GLY A 447 28.11 -13.06 7.04
N LEU A 448 28.42 -12.16 7.97
CA LEU A 448 27.65 -11.98 9.21
C LEU A 448 26.21 -11.49 8.99
N ASN A 449 25.92 -10.85 7.85
CA ASN A 449 24.58 -10.36 7.52
C ASN A 449 23.74 -11.40 6.76
N VAL A 450 24.37 -12.35 6.07
CA VAL A 450 23.67 -13.47 5.41
C VAL A 450 23.32 -14.56 6.42
N THR A 451 24.23 -14.90 7.33
CA THR A 451 24.03 -15.94 8.38
C THR A 451 22.92 -15.60 9.39
N LYS A 452 22.60 -14.31 9.56
CA LYS A 452 21.52 -13.84 10.44
C LYS A 452 20.11 -14.01 9.88
N ILE A 453 19.98 -14.27 8.57
CA ILE A 453 18.68 -14.40 7.90
C ILE A 453 18.34 -15.90 7.81
N PRO A 454 17.18 -16.36 8.30
CA PRO A 454 16.76 -17.75 8.13
C PRO A 454 16.69 -18.17 6.67
N GLU A 455 16.97 -19.43 6.36
CA GLU A 455 16.97 -19.98 5.00
C GLU A 455 15.68 -19.68 4.22
N SER A 456 14.51 -19.86 4.85
CA SER A 456 13.21 -19.57 4.23
C SER A 456 13.07 -18.10 3.83
N GLU A 457 13.62 -17.18 4.62
CA GLU A 457 13.62 -15.76 4.31
C GLU A 457 14.68 -15.42 3.24
N ARG A 458 15.81 -16.13 3.19
CA ARG A 458 16.78 -15.98 2.09
C ARG A 458 16.18 -16.40 0.76
N GLU A 459 15.50 -17.54 0.73
CA GLU A 459 14.80 -18.06 -0.45
C GLU A 459 13.76 -17.08 -0.98
N GLU A 460 12.86 -16.60 -0.10
CA GLU A 460 11.82 -15.64 -0.49
C GLU A 460 12.42 -14.36 -1.08
N ASN A 461 13.50 -13.85 -0.47
CA ASN A 461 14.15 -12.63 -0.94
C ASN A 461 14.89 -12.81 -2.27
N ILE A 462 15.58 -13.95 -2.48
CA ILE A 462 16.25 -14.27 -3.74
C ILE A 462 15.20 -14.41 -4.86
N LEU A 463 14.11 -15.14 -4.61
CA LEU A 463 13.03 -15.33 -5.58
C LEU A 463 12.35 -14.01 -5.95
N ALA A 464 12.09 -13.14 -4.97
CA ALA A 464 11.50 -11.82 -5.22
C ALA A 464 12.34 -10.98 -6.19
N ILE A 465 13.65 -10.94 -5.96
CA ILE A 465 14.59 -10.21 -6.80
C ILE A 465 14.69 -10.87 -8.19
N LEU A 466 14.74 -12.20 -8.26
CA LEU A 466 14.81 -12.94 -9.52
C LEU A 466 13.59 -12.69 -10.42
N THR A 467 12.39 -12.59 -9.85
CA THR A 467 11.19 -12.29 -10.63
C THR A 467 11.21 -10.88 -11.24
N VAL A 468 11.75 -9.90 -10.51
CA VAL A 468 11.97 -8.56 -11.08
C VAL A 468 12.97 -8.65 -12.22
N LEU A 469 14.10 -9.34 -12.00
CA LEU A 469 15.13 -9.53 -13.01
C LEU A 469 14.60 -10.22 -14.26
N ASN A 470 13.59 -11.10 -14.14
CA ASN A 470 12.95 -11.80 -15.26
C ASN A 470 11.87 -10.98 -16.00
N ASN A 471 11.57 -9.75 -15.56
CA ASN A 471 10.61 -8.89 -16.26
C ASN A 471 11.30 -8.07 -17.35
N ASP A 472 11.44 -8.65 -18.55
CA ASP A 472 12.12 -8.03 -19.68
C ASP A 472 11.48 -6.70 -20.11
N GLU A 473 10.15 -6.60 -20.09
CA GLU A 473 9.44 -5.37 -20.48
C GLU A 473 9.74 -4.19 -19.55
N LEU A 474 9.95 -4.46 -18.26
CA LEU A 474 10.32 -3.44 -17.28
C LEU A 474 11.76 -2.95 -17.46
N LEU A 475 12.67 -3.82 -17.95
CA LEU A 475 14.12 -3.63 -17.89
C LEU A 475 14.77 -3.28 -19.23
N LYS A 476 13.99 -3.24 -20.32
CA LYS A 476 14.47 -2.79 -21.63
C LYS A 476 14.80 -1.30 -21.64
N ASN A 477 15.93 -0.96 -22.24
CA ASN A 477 16.29 0.39 -22.64
C ASN A 477 15.34 0.91 -23.74
N LYS A 478 15.46 2.19 -24.10
CA LYS A 478 14.62 2.80 -25.15
C LYS A 478 14.81 2.21 -26.55
N ASP A 479 15.86 1.43 -26.76
CA ASP A 479 16.15 0.71 -27.99
C ASP A 479 15.63 -0.74 -27.98
N ASP A 480 14.77 -1.08 -27.03
CA ASP A 480 14.18 -2.41 -26.80
C ASP A 480 15.21 -3.50 -26.42
N THR A 481 16.43 -3.13 -26.03
CA THR A 481 17.47 -4.07 -25.54
C THR A 481 17.55 -4.09 -24.01
N ILE A 482 17.94 -5.23 -23.42
CA ILE A 482 18.19 -5.34 -21.97
C ILE A 482 19.67 -5.05 -21.72
N PRO A 483 20.03 -4.21 -20.72
CA PRO A 483 21.43 -3.97 -20.39
C PRO A 483 22.17 -5.27 -20.02
N ALA A 484 23.38 -5.46 -20.54
CA ALA A 484 24.14 -6.71 -20.35
C ALA A 484 24.41 -6.97 -18.86
N ILE A 485 24.71 -5.91 -18.09
CA ILE A 485 24.86 -6.04 -16.63
C ILE A 485 23.61 -6.59 -15.93
N ILE A 486 22.40 -6.32 -16.42
CA ILE A 486 21.16 -6.87 -15.85
C ILE A 486 21.03 -8.36 -16.17
N GLU A 487 21.42 -8.78 -17.38
CA GLU A 487 21.46 -10.20 -17.74
C GLU A 487 22.49 -10.97 -16.90
N GLU A 488 23.66 -10.39 -16.65
CA GLU A 488 24.69 -10.98 -15.79
C GLU A 488 24.20 -11.14 -14.34
N ILE A 489 23.55 -10.11 -13.79
CA ILE A 489 22.93 -10.18 -12.47
C ILE A 489 21.86 -11.27 -12.44
N ARG A 490 20.99 -11.33 -13.45
CA ARG A 490 19.95 -12.37 -13.59
C ARG A 490 20.55 -13.76 -13.58
N GLU A 491 21.64 -13.99 -14.32
CA GLU A 491 22.30 -15.29 -14.39
C GLU A 491 22.91 -15.71 -13.04
N ILE A 492 23.57 -14.77 -12.35
CA ILE A 492 24.18 -15.04 -11.04
C ILE A 492 23.09 -15.37 -10.01
N VAL A 493 22.06 -14.52 -9.91
CA VAL A 493 20.97 -14.69 -8.94
C VAL A 493 20.16 -15.96 -9.23
N GLY A 494 19.93 -16.28 -10.51
CA GLY A 494 19.16 -17.46 -10.92
C GLY A 494 19.80 -18.81 -10.60
N LYS A 495 21.10 -18.84 -10.25
CA LYS A 495 21.84 -20.06 -9.88
C LYS A 495 22.02 -20.23 -8.38
N LEU A 496 21.54 -19.29 -7.56
CA LEU A 496 21.76 -19.31 -6.12
C LEU A 496 20.93 -20.37 -5.40
N ASP A 497 21.59 -21.07 -4.48
CA ASP A 497 20.96 -21.96 -3.50
C ASP A 497 20.82 -21.21 -2.17
N SER A 498 19.58 -21.03 -1.69
CA SER A 498 19.24 -20.29 -0.47
C SER A 498 19.81 -20.92 0.81
N SER A 499 20.16 -22.21 0.77
CA SER A 499 20.77 -22.95 1.89
C SER A 499 22.27 -22.70 2.02
N LYS A 500 22.94 -22.19 0.98
CA LYS A 500 24.40 -22.06 0.92
C LYS A 500 24.85 -20.61 1.10
N GLU A 501 25.02 -20.23 2.36
CA GLU A 501 25.37 -18.86 2.77
C GLU A 501 26.66 -18.34 2.12
N GLU A 502 27.68 -19.18 1.94
CA GLU A 502 28.95 -18.79 1.30
C GLU A 502 28.78 -18.48 -0.20
N GLU A 503 27.97 -19.26 -0.92
CA GLU A 503 27.66 -19.00 -2.34
C GLU A 503 26.89 -17.67 -2.50
N ILE A 504 25.97 -17.37 -1.58
CA ILE A 504 25.23 -16.10 -1.56
C ILE A 504 26.18 -14.91 -1.35
N VAL A 505 27.12 -15.02 -0.39
CA VAL A 505 28.10 -13.97 -0.11
C VAL A 505 29.00 -13.72 -1.32
N ASP A 506 29.50 -14.79 -1.96
CA ASP A 506 30.37 -14.68 -3.12
C ASP A 506 29.63 -14.10 -4.34
N ALA A 507 28.36 -14.46 -4.55
CA ALA A 507 27.53 -13.87 -5.60
C ALA A 507 27.29 -12.38 -5.42
N ILE A 508 27.04 -11.90 -4.20
CA ILE A 508 26.88 -10.47 -3.92
C ILE A 508 28.19 -9.72 -4.24
N ILE A 509 29.33 -10.31 -3.91
CA ILE A 509 30.64 -9.72 -4.21
C ILE A 509 30.87 -9.69 -5.72
N ASP A 510 30.60 -10.80 -6.43
CA ASP A 510 30.77 -10.90 -7.88
C ASP A 510 29.91 -9.89 -8.64
N ILE A 511 28.63 -9.77 -8.26
CA ILE A 511 27.72 -8.76 -8.83
C ILE A 511 28.26 -7.34 -8.62
N LYS A 512 28.75 -7.00 -7.42
CA LYS A 512 29.32 -5.68 -7.15
C LYS A 512 30.56 -5.40 -8.00
N THR A 513 31.43 -6.39 -8.17
CA THR A 513 32.61 -6.26 -9.03
C THR A 513 32.19 -6.02 -10.48
N LYS A 514 31.23 -6.79 -11.00
CA LYS A 514 30.68 -6.62 -12.35
C LYS A 514 30.03 -5.25 -12.57
N ILE A 515 29.33 -4.74 -11.56
CA ILE A 515 28.76 -3.38 -11.59
C ILE A 515 29.86 -2.32 -11.66
N ALA A 516 30.92 -2.46 -10.86
CA ALA A 516 32.03 -1.50 -10.84
C ALA A 516 32.81 -1.49 -12.16
N ASP A 517 32.91 -2.63 -12.84
CA ASP A 517 33.60 -2.79 -14.13
C ASP A 517 32.69 -2.48 -15.34
N CYS A 518 31.41 -2.18 -15.11
CA CYS A 518 30.43 -1.97 -16.16
C CYS A 518 30.59 -0.60 -16.85
N SER A 519 30.63 -0.60 -18.19
CA SER A 519 30.62 0.61 -19.02
C SER A 519 29.34 0.78 -19.85
N ASP A 520 28.30 -0.02 -19.57
CA ASP A 520 27.05 -0.01 -20.34
C ASP A 520 26.34 1.34 -20.23
N SER A 521 25.79 1.83 -21.35
CA SER A 521 24.86 2.95 -21.31
C SER A 521 23.47 2.46 -20.93
N ILE A 522 23.11 2.60 -19.67
CA ILE A 522 21.77 2.26 -19.15
C ILE A 522 20.94 3.53 -19.12
N ASP A 523 19.82 3.55 -19.86
CA ASP A 523 18.89 4.68 -19.89
C ASP A 523 17.49 4.36 -19.34
N ASN A 524 17.28 3.11 -18.91
CA ASN A 524 16.12 2.66 -18.15
C ASN A 524 16.30 2.92 -16.64
N GLU A 525 15.34 3.63 -16.04
CA GLU A 525 15.36 4.02 -14.62
C GLU A 525 15.21 2.82 -13.66
N HIS A 526 14.38 1.83 -14.01
CA HIS A 526 14.22 0.60 -13.23
C HIS A 526 15.50 -0.27 -13.23
N ALA A 527 16.21 -0.34 -14.37
CA ALA A 527 17.50 -1.02 -14.46
C ALA A 527 18.58 -0.32 -13.63
N LEU A 528 18.59 1.03 -13.59
CA LEU A 528 19.46 1.78 -12.69
C LEU A 528 19.13 1.50 -11.22
N ASN A 529 17.84 1.46 -10.85
CA ASN A 529 17.41 1.13 -9.50
C ASN A 529 17.90 -0.25 -9.05
N ILE A 530 17.94 -1.24 -9.96
CA ILE A 530 18.50 -2.56 -9.67
C ILE A 530 20.00 -2.49 -9.38
N ILE A 531 20.77 -1.82 -10.23
CA ILE A 531 22.21 -1.68 -10.07
C ILE A 531 22.55 -0.99 -8.74
N GLU A 532 21.81 0.06 -8.41
CA GLU A 532 21.98 0.78 -7.15
C GLU A 532 21.65 -0.09 -5.93
N ALA A 533 20.59 -0.90 -6.00
CA ALA A 533 20.21 -1.82 -4.92
C ALA A 533 21.31 -2.86 -4.62
N PHE A 534 21.99 -3.36 -5.66
CA PHE A 534 23.10 -4.31 -5.48
C PHE A 534 24.40 -3.67 -4.97
N ASN A 535 24.57 -2.35 -5.13
CA ASN A 535 25.78 -1.65 -4.72
C ASN A 535 25.79 -1.20 -3.24
N ILE A 536 24.81 -1.61 -2.43
CA ILE A 536 24.72 -1.27 -0.99
C ILE A 536 25.93 -1.85 -0.23
N PRO A 537 26.68 -1.07 0.58
CA PRO A 537 27.96 -1.47 1.19
C PRO A 537 27.94 -2.81 1.93
N ASP A 538 26.87 -3.08 2.70
CA ASP A 538 26.66 -4.30 3.49
C ASP A 538 25.44 -5.11 3.02
N GLY A 539 25.24 -5.16 1.69
CA GLY A 539 24.10 -5.79 1.04
C GLY A 539 23.93 -7.28 1.35
N ASN A 540 22.68 -7.70 1.47
CA ASN A 540 22.22 -9.09 1.39
C ASN A 540 20.89 -9.07 0.61
N PHE A 541 20.38 -10.22 0.16
CA PHE A 541 19.16 -10.26 -0.66
C PHE A 541 17.94 -9.65 0.03
N LYS A 542 17.84 -9.67 1.36
CA LYS A 542 16.80 -8.96 2.12
C LYS A 542 16.91 -7.43 1.95
N LYS A 543 18.10 -6.87 2.12
CA LYS A 543 18.37 -5.43 1.95
C LYS A 543 18.22 -4.98 0.50
N ILE A 544 18.65 -5.81 -0.44
CA ILE A 544 18.51 -5.55 -1.88
C ILE A 544 17.02 -5.49 -2.23
N ARG A 545 16.21 -6.47 -1.77
CA ARG A 545 14.76 -6.49 -1.99
C ARG A 545 14.09 -5.25 -1.39
N ALA A 546 14.50 -4.86 -0.18
CA ALA A 546 13.97 -3.65 0.46
C ALA A 546 14.31 -2.37 -0.33
N ALA A 547 15.51 -2.27 -0.89
CA ALA A 547 15.91 -1.14 -1.73
C ALA A 547 15.12 -1.08 -3.05
N LEU A 548 14.89 -2.23 -3.67
CA LEU A 548 14.05 -2.36 -4.86
C LEU A 548 12.57 -1.99 -4.60
N ALA A 549 12.07 -2.23 -3.39
CA ALA A 549 10.67 -2.00 -3.04
C ALA A 549 10.30 -0.50 -2.92
N VAL A 550 11.28 0.40 -3.03
CA VAL A 550 11.05 1.85 -3.12
C VAL A 550 10.34 2.21 -4.43
N ASP A 551 10.67 1.49 -5.50
CA ASP A 551 10.01 1.61 -6.79
C ASP A 551 8.67 0.86 -6.75
N LYS A 552 7.57 1.56 -6.99
CA LYS A 552 6.21 1.03 -6.82
C LYS A 552 5.90 -0.10 -7.80
N GLU A 553 6.43 -0.04 -9.01
CA GLU A 553 6.17 -1.03 -10.05
C GLU A 553 7.00 -2.29 -9.79
N ILE A 554 8.28 -2.11 -9.45
CA ILE A 554 9.15 -3.20 -8.99
C ILE A 554 8.56 -3.86 -7.73
N LYS A 555 8.08 -3.07 -6.76
CA LYS A 555 7.42 -3.58 -5.55
C LYS A 555 6.20 -4.44 -5.88
N HIS A 556 5.32 -3.95 -6.75
CA HIS A 556 4.14 -4.73 -7.17
C HIS A 556 4.53 -6.07 -7.80
N ILE A 557 5.58 -6.09 -8.63
CA ILE A 557 6.11 -7.32 -9.24
C ILE A 557 6.67 -8.27 -8.17
N MET A 558 7.44 -7.77 -7.20
CA MET A 558 7.94 -8.59 -6.09
C MET A 558 6.83 -9.15 -5.19
N ASP A 559 5.79 -8.35 -4.94
CA ASP A 559 4.66 -8.72 -4.07
C ASP A 559 3.73 -9.74 -4.74
N SER A 560 3.73 -9.84 -6.08
CA SER A 560 2.96 -10.83 -6.83
C SER A 560 3.35 -12.28 -6.54
N ILE A 561 4.56 -12.50 -6.00
CA ILE A 561 5.12 -13.82 -5.69
C ILE A 561 4.62 -14.35 -4.35
N SER A 562 4.29 -13.44 -3.41
CA SER A 562 3.71 -13.79 -2.11
C SER A 562 2.39 -14.56 -2.27
N GLY A 563 1.70 -14.41 -3.41
CA GLY A 563 0.53 -15.21 -3.77
C GLY A 563 0.86 -16.59 -4.37
N THR A 564 1.90 -16.71 -5.20
CA THR A 564 2.25 -17.97 -5.88
C THR A 564 3.07 -18.95 -5.04
N ALA A 565 3.89 -18.45 -4.11
CA ALA A 565 4.64 -19.30 -3.18
C ALA A 565 3.74 -19.99 -2.14
N LEU A 566 2.59 -19.37 -1.81
CA LEU A 566 1.52 -20.02 -1.04
C LEU A 566 0.84 -21.14 -1.84
N GLN A 567 0.61 -20.94 -3.14
CA GLN A 567 -0.05 -21.93 -3.99
C GLN A 567 0.76 -23.23 -4.15
N ASN A 568 2.08 -23.12 -4.33
CA ASN A 568 2.95 -24.29 -4.50
C ASN A 568 3.23 -25.06 -3.19
N LYS A 569 2.94 -24.48 -2.02
CA LYS A 569 2.97 -25.17 -0.72
C LYS A 569 1.66 -25.88 -0.37
N ILE A 570 0.56 -25.51 -1.03
CA ILE A 570 -0.76 -26.15 -0.86
C ILE A 570 -0.89 -27.39 -1.75
N ASP A 571 -0.09 -27.49 -2.82
CA ASP A 571 -0.11 -28.59 -3.79
C ASP A 571 0.98 -29.68 -3.58
N LEU A 572 1.57 -29.80 -2.38
CA LEU A 572 2.54 -30.86 -2.00
C LEU A 572 2.06 -31.74 -0.83
#